data_AF-A0A926V5A4-F1
#
_entry.id   AF-A0A926V5A4-F1
#
_cell.length_a   1.000
_cell.length_b   1.000
_cell.length_c   1.000
_cell.angle_alpha   90.00
_cell.angle_beta   90.00
_cell.angle_gamma   90.00
#
_symmetry.space_group_name_H-M   'P 1'
#
loop_
_entity.id
_entity.type
_entity.pdbx_description
1 polymer ?
#
loop_
_entity_poly.entity_id
_entity_poly.type
_entity_poly.pdbx_seq_one_letter_code
_entity_poly.pdbx_strand_id
1 'polypeptide(L)'
;MVWMRAAPKPVGTRALLQSQTAGFTLIEVMVAILILSMFIGIAMTSFSLSALLKVRARVNTEATNWIQQDLEAVRSRASQINYTLASNALAGANTLTLTSVTGLSPGERITIGRSVSAYTINTVNTGTNTVQLSASLPGAQTAGTTVYNVSKCTATAAANGYANIVLQNLPTLPNGGSRTIAGKSYTLTRSAVVQAAAPFEVLQITYGVQRAGETTPIMSMYTEVIPNVAFQCARN
;
A
#
# COMPACT_ATOMS: atom_id res chain seq x y z
N MET A 1 74.94 66.39 -24.40
CA MET A 1 75.15 67.65 -25.14
C MET A 1 73.80 68.38 -25.21
N VAL A 2 73.73 69.60 -24.67
CA VAL A 2 72.86 70.73 -25.13
C VAL A 2 71.34 70.65 -24.84
N TRP A 3 70.68 71.81 -24.94
CA TRP A 3 69.42 72.26 -24.31
C TRP A 3 68.37 72.75 -25.36
N MET A 4 67.11 72.94 -24.93
CA MET A 4 66.03 73.74 -25.59
C MET A 4 65.47 73.16 -26.93
N ARG A 5 64.26 73.44 -27.47
CA ARG A 5 63.03 74.26 -27.16
C ARG A 5 61.88 73.68 -28.07
N ALA A 6 60.56 73.94 -27.98
CA ALA A 6 59.67 74.73 -27.12
C ALA A 6 58.21 74.13 -27.12
N ALA A 7 57.16 74.92 -27.43
CA ALA A 7 55.72 74.56 -27.59
C ALA A 7 55.12 75.41 -28.78
N PRO A 8 53.86 75.26 -29.30
CA PRO A 8 52.57 75.17 -28.58
C PRO A 8 51.48 74.21 -29.20
N LYS A 9 50.19 74.40 -28.84
CA LYS A 9 49.00 73.54 -29.11
C LYS A 9 48.23 73.91 -30.40
N PRO A 10 47.30 73.06 -30.90
CA PRO A 10 45.87 73.16 -30.49
C PRO A 10 45.25 71.79 -30.12
N VAL A 11 44.49 71.67 -29.02
CA VAL A 11 43.01 71.85 -28.94
C VAL A 11 42.23 70.94 -29.90
N GLY A 12 41.87 69.74 -29.42
CA GLY A 12 40.89 68.83 -30.03
C GLY A 12 39.65 68.67 -29.13
N THR A 13 38.47 68.62 -29.73
CA THR A 13 37.15 68.81 -29.08
C THR A 13 36.82 67.78 -28.00
N ARG A 14 36.22 68.24 -26.89
CA ARG A 14 35.65 67.35 -25.85
C ARG A 14 34.39 66.64 -26.38
N ALA A 15 34.36 65.32 -26.28
CA ALA A 15 33.14 64.52 -26.22
C ALA A 15 33.10 63.73 -24.90
N LEU A 16 33.11 64.45 -23.77
CA LEU A 16 32.85 63.83 -22.48
C LEU A 16 31.38 63.41 -22.45
N LEU A 17 31.12 62.11 -22.43
CA LEU A 17 29.81 61.57 -22.10
C LEU A 17 29.44 62.05 -20.70
N GLN A 18 28.54 63.04 -20.63
CA GLN A 18 28.07 63.60 -19.38
C GLN A 18 27.17 62.57 -18.69
N SER A 19 27.78 61.70 -17.88
CA SER A 19 27.04 60.84 -16.95
C SER A 19 26.22 61.74 -16.03
N GLN A 20 24.91 61.81 -16.27
CA GLN A 20 23.99 62.45 -15.34
C GLN A 20 23.94 61.60 -14.07
N THR A 21 24.83 61.91 -13.13
CA THR A 21 24.72 61.45 -11.74
C THR A 21 23.59 62.22 -11.07
N ALA A 22 22.36 61.93 -11.49
CA ALA A 22 21.16 62.34 -10.76
C ALA A 22 21.24 61.70 -9.37
N GLY A 23 21.34 62.53 -8.34
CA GLY A 23 21.30 62.03 -6.96
C GLY A 23 19.90 61.54 -6.64
N PHE A 24 19.79 60.32 -6.11
CA PHE A 24 18.52 59.74 -5.66
C PHE A 24 17.80 60.71 -4.70
N THR A 25 16.52 60.94 -4.94
CA THR A 25 15.75 61.83 -4.07
C THR A 25 15.35 61.10 -2.79
N LEU A 26 15.29 61.80 -1.65
CA LEU A 26 14.99 61.16 -0.35
C LEU A 26 13.61 60.46 -0.37
N ILE A 27 12.63 61.04 -1.06
CA ILE A 27 11.29 60.46 -1.22
C ILE A 27 11.29 59.18 -2.09
N GLU A 28 12.07 59.15 -3.16
CA GLU A 28 12.26 57.98 -4.03
C GLU A 28 12.89 56.82 -3.24
N VAL A 29 13.89 57.08 -2.41
CA VAL A 29 14.49 56.09 -1.51
C VAL A 29 13.46 55.56 -0.49
N MET A 30 12.64 56.43 0.11
CA MET A 30 11.58 55.99 1.04
C MET A 30 10.50 55.14 0.35
N VAL A 31 10.07 55.53 -0.85
CA VAL A 31 9.09 54.76 -1.65
C VAL A 31 9.67 53.40 -2.07
N ALA A 32 10.94 53.35 -2.50
CA ALA A 32 11.62 52.11 -2.85
C ALA A 32 11.72 51.16 -1.64
N ILE A 33 12.07 51.67 -0.45
CA ILE A 33 12.13 50.88 0.80
C ILE A 33 10.74 50.35 1.19
N LEU A 34 9.68 51.17 1.08
CA LEU A 34 8.30 50.73 1.33
C LEU A 34 7.91 49.57 0.40
N ILE A 35 8.12 49.73 -0.91
CA ILE A 35 7.80 48.70 -1.92
C ILE A 35 8.60 47.42 -1.66
N LEU A 36 9.91 47.53 -1.43
CA LEU A 36 10.76 46.38 -1.09
C LEU A 36 10.28 45.65 0.18
N SER A 37 9.93 46.37 1.24
CA SER A 37 9.44 45.77 2.49
C SER A 37 8.15 44.98 2.28
N MET A 38 7.24 45.49 1.46
CA MET A 38 5.98 44.82 1.11
C MET A 38 6.23 43.54 0.30
N PHE A 39 7.09 43.59 -0.72
CA PHE A 39 7.46 42.41 -1.50
C PHE A 39 8.16 41.33 -0.64
N ILE A 40 9.07 41.71 0.25
CA ILE A 40 9.78 40.77 1.14
C ILE A 40 8.81 40.10 2.12
N GLY A 41 7.86 40.84 2.71
CA GLY A 41 6.84 40.28 3.61
C GLY A 41 5.92 39.25 2.91
N ILE A 42 5.50 39.55 1.67
CA ILE A 42 4.69 38.63 0.85
C ILE A 42 5.51 37.39 0.44
N ALA A 43 6.78 37.57 0.08
CA ALA A 43 7.65 36.45 -0.29
C ALA A 43 7.92 35.49 0.88
N MET A 44 8.19 36.02 2.09
CA MET A 44 8.50 35.19 3.27
C MET A 44 7.29 34.38 3.76
N THR A 45 6.09 34.98 3.71
CA THR A 45 4.84 34.27 4.04
C THR A 45 4.51 33.18 3.01
N SER A 46 4.69 33.46 1.71
CA SER A 46 4.55 32.45 0.64
C SER A 46 5.54 31.28 0.78
N PHE A 47 6.81 31.55 1.09
CA PHE A 47 7.85 30.53 1.25
C PHE A 47 7.57 29.58 2.42
N SER A 48 7.19 30.12 3.59
CA SER A 48 6.88 29.32 4.78
C SER A 48 5.63 28.44 4.60
N LEU A 49 4.58 28.96 3.96
CA LEU A 49 3.41 28.17 3.57
C LEU A 49 3.80 27.04 2.60
N SER A 50 4.62 27.35 1.59
CA SER A 50 5.11 26.37 0.61
C SER A 50 5.91 25.23 1.26
N ALA A 51 6.74 25.53 2.25
CA ALA A 51 7.47 24.52 3.02
C ALA A 51 6.53 23.62 3.83
N LEU A 52 5.53 24.20 4.50
CA LEU A 52 4.52 23.44 5.26
C LEU A 52 3.66 22.54 4.35
N LEU A 53 3.22 23.06 3.19
CA LEU A 53 2.48 22.28 2.20
C LEU A 53 3.33 21.14 1.63
N LYS A 54 4.61 21.36 1.33
CA LYS A 54 5.55 20.32 0.89
C LYS A 54 5.73 19.21 1.92
N VAL A 55 5.80 19.56 3.22
CA VAL A 55 5.84 18.57 4.31
C VAL A 55 4.52 17.78 4.40
N ARG A 56 3.36 18.43 4.34
CA ARG A 56 2.05 17.74 4.34
C ARG A 56 1.87 16.81 3.14
N ALA A 57 2.22 17.27 1.93
CA ALA A 57 2.18 16.45 0.73
C ALA A 57 3.07 15.21 0.86
N ARG A 58 4.32 15.38 1.30
CA ARG A 58 5.24 14.27 1.56
C ARG A 58 4.69 13.27 2.59
N VAL A 59 4.13 13.77 3.69
CA VAL A 59 3.52 12.94 4.74
C VAL A 59 2.37 12.09 4.18
N ASN A 60 1.48 12.70 3.39
CA ASN A 60 0.37 11.99 2.77
C ASN A 60 0.85 10.94 1.76
N THR A 61 1.81 11.27 0.88
CA THR A 61 2.37 10.31 -0.09
C THR A 61 3.08 9.14 0.60
N GLU A 62 3.89 9.39 1.63
CA GLU A 62 4.55 8.28 2.37
C GLU A 62 3.53 7.43 3.16
N ALA A 63 2.44 8.02 3.66
CA ALA A 63 1.34 7.26 4.28
C ALA A 63 0.59 6.39 3.26
N THR A 64 0.21 6.92 2.08
CA THR A 64 -0.42 6.14 1.00
C THR A 64 0.46 4.96 0.59
N ASN A 65 1.75 5.20 0.34
CA ASN A 65 2.68 4.17 -0.09
C ASN A 65 2.88 3.07 0.98
N TRP A 66 2.84 3.44 2.27
CA TRP A 66 2.96 2.48 3.37
C TRP A 66 1.70 1.61 3.53
N ILE A 67 0.50 2.19 3.34
CA ILE A 67 -0.76 1.43 3.28
C ILE A 67 -0.75 0.48 2.07
N GLN A 68 -0.34 0.95 0.89
CA GLN A 68 -0.25 0.11 -0.32
C GLN A 68 0.75 -1.05 -0.17
N GLN A 69 1.85 -0.84 0.55
CA GLN A 69 2.83 -1.90 0.84
C GLN A 69 2.23 -3.04 1.65
N ASP A 70 1.43 -2.74 2.68
CA ASP A 70 0.74 -3.79 3.46
C ASP A 70 -0.43 -4.41 2.68
N LEU A 71 -1.18 -3.60 1.92
CA LEU A 71 -2.26 -4.06 1.05
C LEU A 71 -1.80 -5.17 0.09
N GLU A 72 -0.67 -4.99 -0.59
CA GLU A 72 -0.16 -5.99 -1.53
C GLU A 72 0.40 -7.23 -0.80
N ALA A 73 0.92 -7.09 0.42
CA ALA A 73 1.27 -8.24 1.26
C ALA A 73 0.02 -9.04 1.67
N VAL A 74 -1.07 -8.37 2.07
CA VAL A 74 -2.36 -9.01 2.37
C VAL A 74 -2.93 -9.69 1.12
N ARG A 75 -2.87 -9.03 -0.04
CA ARG A 75 -3.35 -9.56 -1.32
C ARG A 75 -2.57 -10.80 -1.76
N SER A 76 -1.23 -10.77 -1.66
CA SER A 76 -0.36 -11.92 -1.91
C SER A 76 -0.70 -13.08 -0.98
N ARG A 77 -1.00 -12.80 0.29
CA ARG A 77 -1.40 -13.83 1.25
C ARG A 77 -2.80 -14.40 0.98
N ALA A 78 -3.73 -13.60 0.49
CA ALA A 78 -5.07 -14.03 0.09
C ALA A 78 -5.10 -14.81 -1.24
N SER A 79 -4.12 -14.61 -2.15
CA SER A 79 -3.99 -15.38 -3.39
C SER A 79 -3.24 -16.71 -3.19
N GLN A 80 -2.38 -16.81 -2.17
CA GLN A 80 -1.75 -18.06 -1.71
C GLN A 80 -2.75 -19.09 -1.15
N ILE A 81 -3.95 -18.65 -0.74
CA ILE A 81 -5.04 -19.56 -0.34
C ILE A 81 -5.68 -20.09 -1.64
N ASN A 82 -5.12 -21.17 -2.15
CA ASN A 82 -5.62 -21.97 -3.26
C ASN A 82 -5.38 -23.44 -2.98
N TYR A 83 -6.30 -24.31 -3.39
CA TYR A 83 -6.17 -25.75 -3.22
C TYR A 83 -6.28 -26.45 -4.58
N THR A 84 -5.18 -27.08 -4.98
CA THR A 84 -5.11 -27.96 -6.16
C THR A 84 -4.36 -29.22 -5.79
N LEU A 85 -4.60 -30.33 -6.48
CA LEU A 85 -3.80 -31.55 -6.32
C LEU A 85 -2.33 -31.27 -6.72
N ALA A 86 -1.40 -31.47 -5.80
CA ALA A 86 0.04 -31.34 -6.06
C ALA A 86 0.63 -32.55 -6.80
N SER A 87 -0.03 -33.71 -6.69
CA SER A 87 0.33 -34.95 -7.37
C SER A 87 -0.92 -35.65 -7.91
N ASN A 88 -0.74 -36.54 -8.90
CA ASN A 88 -1.82 -37.42 -9.35
C ASN A 88 -2.32 -38.28 -8.17
N ALA A 89 -3.64 -38.47 -8.08
CA ALA A 89 -4.27 -39.37 -7.12
C ALA A 89 -4.96 -40.51 -7.90
N LEU A 90 -4.66 -41.76 -7.55
CA LEU A 90 -5.20 -42.93 -8.24
C LEU A 90 -6.66 -43.20 -7.82
N ALA A 91 -7.40 -43.95 -8.64
CA ALA A 91 -8.67 -44.54 -8.21
C ALA A 91 -8.43 -45.42 -6.98
N GLY A 92 -9.34 -45.38 -6.00
CA GLY A 92 -9.16 -46.06 -4.71
C GLY A 92 -8.32 -45.29 -3.68
N ALA A 93 -7.60 -44.23 -4.06
CA ALA A 93 -6.84 -43.42 -3.10
C ALA A 93 -7.76 -42.68 -2.11
N ASN A 94 -7.41 -42.68 -0.82
CA ASN A 94 -8.10 -41.95 0.24
C ASN A 94 -7.29 -40.76 0.78
N THR A 95 -6.07 -40.54 0.28
CA THR A 95 -5.14 -39.52 0.76
C THR A 95 -4.68 -38.69 -0.44
N LEU A 96 -4.81 -37.37 -0.32
CA LEU A 96 -4.51 -36.41 -1.38
C LEU A 96 -3.38 -35.48 -0.95
N THR A 97 -2.40 -35.24 -1.80
CA THR A 97 -1.41 -34.17 -1.61
C THR A 97 -1.92 -32.90 -2.28
N LEU A 98 -2.05 -31.81 -1.52
CA LEU A 98 -2.51 -30.51 -2.03
C LEU A 98 -1.34 -29.52 -2.13
N THR A 99 -1.51 -28.48 -2.94
CA THR A 99 -0.58 -27.34 -3.01
C THR A 99 -0.59 -26.47 -1.75
N SER A 100 -1.69 -26.48 -1.01
CA SER A 100 -1.82 -25.91 0.34
C SER A 100 -2.94 -26.64 1.08
N VAL A 101 -2.84 -26.74 2.40
CA VAL A 101 -3.94 -27.16 3.29
C VAL A 101 -4.37 -26.06 4.27
N THR A 102 -3.89 -24.83 4.05
CA THR A 102 -4.06 -23.70 4.99
C THR A 102 -5.53 -23.35 5.18
N GLY A 103 -6.07 -23.57 6.38
CA GLY A 103 -7.47 -23.26 6.72
C GLY A 103 -8.48 -24.37 6.44
N LEU A 104 -8.05 -25.53 5.93
CA LEU A 104 -8.83 -26.76 5.91
C LEU A 104 -8.82 -27.40 7.31
N SER A 105 -9.95 -27.99 7.72
CA SER A 105 -10.07 -28.70 9.01
C SER A 105 -10.71 -30.08 8.87
N PRO A 106 -10.43 -31.03 9.79
CA PRO A 106 -11.22 -32.26 9.93
C PRO A 106 -12.72 -31.98 10.08
N GLY A 107 -13.55 -32.86 9.53
CA GLY A 107 -15.01 -32.73 9.48
C GLY A 107 -15.55 -31.85 8.34
N GLU A 108 -14.72 -31.05 7.67
CA GLU A 108 -15.14 -30.24 6.53
C GLU A 108 -15.33 -31.07 5.26
N ARG A 109 -16.15 -30.56 4.33
CA ARG A 109 -16.47 -31.24 3.08
C ARG A 109 -15.80 -30.57 1.89
N ILE A 110 -15.05 -31.35 1.12
CA ILE A 110 -14.34 -30.91 -0.09
C ILE A 110 -14.80 -31.68 -1.34
N THR A 111 -14.68 -31.03 -2.48
CA THR A 111 -15.06 -31.51 -3.82
C THR A 111 -13.92 -31.27 -4.78
N ILE A 112 -13.72 -32.20 -5.72
CA ILE A 112 -12.51 -32.27 -6.54
C ILE A 112 -12.88 -32.14 -8.02
N GLY A 113 -12.28 -31.17 -8.70
CA GLY A 113 -12.55 -30.85 -10.10
C GLY A 113 -14.02 -30.52 -10.35
N ARG A 114 -14.72 -31.41 -11.05
CA ARG A 114 -16.16 -31.35 -11.34
C ARG A 114 -16.96 -32.51 -10.72
N SER A 115 -16.42 -33.17 -9.68
CA SER A 115 -17.12 -34.26 -9.01
C SER A 115 -18.34 -33.74 -8.24
N VAL A 116 -19.49 -34.37 -8.48
CA VAL A 116 -20.75 -34.09 -7.75
C VAL A 116 -20.75 -34.62 -6.31
N SER A 117 -19.72 -35.39 -5.92
CA SER A 117 -19.61 -36.01 -4.60
C SER A 117 -18.69 -35.21 -3.69
N ALA A 118 -19.23 -34.72 -2.57
CA ALA A 118 -18.45 -34.01 -1.54
C ALA A 118 -17.92 -34.98 -0.47
N TYR A 119 -16.61 -35.15 -0.42
CA TYR A 119 -15.88 -36.02 0.51
C TYR A 119 -15.65 -35.29 1.84
N THR A 120 -15.76 -35.98 2.97
CA THR A 120 -15.42 -35.40 4.28
C THR A 120 -13.93 -35.57 4.56
N ILE A 121 -13.29 -34.57 5.14
CA ILE A 121 -11.92 -34.64 5.62
C ILE A 121 -11.88 -35.38 6.96
N ASN A 122 -11.15 -36.49 7.03
CA ASN A 122 -10.82 -37.18 8.29
C ASN A 122 -9.64 -36.51 9.00
N THR A 123 -8.59 -36.15 8.25
CA THR A 123 -7.32 -35.65 8.80
C THR A 123 -6.68 -34.65 7.85
N VAL A 124 -6.05 -33.60 8.40
CA VAL A 124 -5.20 -32.65 7.66
C VAL A 124 -3.80 -32.71 8.25
N ASN A 125 -2.77 -32.87 7.41
CA ASN A 125 -1.36 -32.78 7.81
C ASN A 125 -0.70 -31.59 7.10
N THR A 126 -0.35 -30.57 7.89
CA THR A 126 0.30 -29.33 7.44
C THR A 126 1.78 -29.49 7.11
N GLY A 127 2.46 -30.53 7.62
CA GLY A 127 3.86 -30.79 7.32
C GLY A 127 4.09 -31.43 5.95
N THR A 128 3.09 -32.18 5.45
CA THR A 128 3.12 -32.86 4.14
C THR A 128 2.13 -32.26 3.13
N ASN A 129 1.35 -31.25 3.52
CA ASN A 129 0.17 -30.75 2.79
C ASN A 129 -0.78 -31.87 2.32
N THR A 130 -0.95 -32.93 3.13
CA THR A 130 -1.85 -34.05 2.78
C THR A 130 -3.18 -33.97 3.52
N VAL A 131 -4.25 -34.35 2.82
CA VAL A 131 -5.62 -34.44 3.33
C VAL A 131 -6.09 -35.89 3.18
N GLN A 132 -6.54 -36.49 4.27
CA GLN A 132 -7.16 -37.82 4.26
C GLN A 132 -8.68 -37.71 4.22
N LEU A 133 -9.31 -38.42 3.29
CA LEU A 133 -10.74 -38.45 3.06
C LEU A 133 -11.43 -39.57 3.88
N SER A 134 -12.72 -39.39 4.15
CA SER A 134 -13.60 -40.42 4.72
C SER A 134 -13.94 -41.56 3.75
N ALA A 135 -13.76 -41.34 2.44
CA ALA A 135 -14.02 -42.31 1.38
C ALA A 135 -12.98 -42.18 0.27
N SER A 136 -12.64 -43.31 -0.37
CA SER A 136 -11.72 -43.36 -1.50
C SER A 136 -12.29 -42.70 -2.76
N LEU A 137 -11.40 -42.18 -3.62
CA LEU A 137 -11.76 -41.64 -4.93
C LEU A 137 -12.36 -42.74 -5.85
N PRO A 138 -13.50 -42.49 -6.51
CA PRO A 138 -14.11 -43.45 -7.46
C PRO A 138 -13.35 -43.53 -8.80
N GLY A 139 -12.48 -42.57 -9.09
CA GLY A 139 -11.68 -42.51 -10.32
C GLY A 139 -10.47 -41.61 -10.13
N ALA A 140 -9.40 -41.87 -10.89
CA ALA A 140 -8.15 -41.13 -10.79
C ALA A 140 -8.33 -39.63 -11.07
N GLN A 141 -7.53 -38.80 -10.41
CA GLN A 141 -7.50 -37.34 -10.55
C GLN A 141 -6.07 -36.88 -10.85
N THR A 142 -5.93 -35.88 -11.72
CA THR A 142 -4.63 -35.36 -12.16
C THR A 142 -4.09 -34.27 -11.23
N ALA A 143 -2.77 -34.13 -11.16
CA ALA A 143 -2.14 -32.94 -10.60
C ALA A 143 -2.69 -31.66 -11.29
N GLY A 144 -2.83 -30.58 -10.54
CA GLY A 144 -3.43 -29.33 -10.99
C GLY A 144 -4.96 -29.26 -10.90
N THR A 145 -5.67 -30.39 -10.73
CA THR A 145 -7.13 -30.38 -10.51
C THR A 145 -7.48 -29.59 -9.25
N THR A 146 -8.43 -28.66 -9.35
CA THR A 146 -8.89 -27.81 -8.24
C THR A 146 -9.64 -28.60 -7.17
N VAL A 147 -9.54 -28.12 -5.93
CA VAL A 147 -10.28 -28.67 -4.78
C VAL A 147 -10.99 -27.52 -4.10
N TYR A 148 -12.33 -27.55 -4.06
CA TYR A 148 -13.13 -26.51 -3.40
C TYR A 148 -13.72 -27.03 -2.10
N ASN A 149 -13.70 -26.20 -1.06
CA ASN A 149 -14.26 -26.56 0.25
C ASN A 149 -15.71 -26.07 0.34
N VAL A 150 -16.63 -27.03 0.22
CA VAL A 150 -18.08 -26.80 0.25
C VAL A 150 -18.50 -26.23 1.59
N SER A 151 -17.93 -26.72 2.70
CA SER A 151 -18.25 -26.23 4.05
C SER A 151 -17.89 -24.76 4.25
N LYS A 152 -16.82 -24.27 3.60
CA LYS A 152 -16.47 -22.83 3.60
C LYS A 152 -17.35 -22.02 2.63
N CYS A 153 -17.75 -22.59 1.49
CA CYS A 153 -18.66 -21.95 0.54
C CYS A 153 -20.08 -21.78 1.09
N THR A 154 -20.60 -22.77 1.82
CA THR A 154 -21.94 -22.74 2.43
C THR A 154 -21.88 -22.39 3.92
N ALA A 155 -20.94 -21.52 4.31
CA ALA A 155 -20.74 -21.15 5.70
C ALA A 155 -21.94 -20.36 6.25
N THR A 156 -22.44 -20.75 7.42
CA THR A 156 -23.54 -20.06 8.13
C THR A 156 -23.05 -19.06 9.19
N ALA A 157 -21.74 -18.98 9.43
CA ALA A 157 -21.12 -18.08 10.39
C ALA A 157 -19.75 -17.59 9.89
N ALA A 158 -19.41 -16.35 10.22
CA ALA A 158 -18.18 -15.68 9.76
C ALA A 158 -16.89 -16.47 10.04
N ALA A 159 -16.79 -17.14 11.20
CA ALA A 159 -15.64 -17.97 11.56
C ALA A 159 -15.40 -19.15 10.59
N ASN A 160 -16.45 -19.60 9.90
CA ASN A 160 -16.40 -20.72 8.95
C ASN A 160 -16.24 -20.27 7.49
N GLY A 161 -16.28 -18.97 7.21
CA GLY A 161 -16.12 -18.42 5.85
C GLY A 161 -14.66 -18.32 5.39
N TYR A 162 -14.47 -18.19 4.07
CA TYR A 162 -13.13 -18.01 3.48
C TYR A 162 -12.42 -16.74 3.97
N ALA A 163 -13.14 -15.66 4.24
CA ALA A 163 -12.57 -14.42 4.75
C ALA A 163 -11.90 -14.61 6.12
N ASN A 164 -12.38 -15.53 6.97
CA ASN A 164 -11.70 -15.82 8.24
C ASN A 164 -10.36 -16.53 8.02
N ILE A 165 -10.19 -17.34 6.97
CA ILE A 165 -8.89 -17.95 6.64
C ILE A 165 -7.86 -16.85 6.36
N VAL A 166 -8.25 -15.80 5.63
CA VAL A 166 -7.41 -14.61 5.38
C VAL A 166 -7.13 -13.87 6.70
N LEU A 167 -8.16 -13.62 7.53
CA LEU A 167 -8.02 -12.93 8.82
C LEU A 167 -7.01 -13.61 9.75
N GLN A 168 -7.08 -14.94 9.90
CA GLN A 168 -6.14 -15.72 10.73
C GLN A 168 -4.73 -15.81 10.12
N ASN A 169 -4.55 -15.45 8.85
CA ASN A 169 -3.28 -15.54 8.13
C ASN A 169 -2.67 -14.19 7.72
N LEU A 170 -3.22 -13.06 8.21
CA LEU A 170 -2.75 -11.73 7.81
C LEU A 170 -1.25 -11.53 8.09
N PRO A 171 -0.49 -10.90 7.17
CA PRO A 171 0.91 -10.59 7.39
C PRO A 171 1.11 -9.60 8.54
N THR A 172 2.26 -9.69 9.21
CA THR A 172 2.72 -8.69 10.17
C THR A 172 2.89 -7.32 9.49
N LEU A 173 2.41 -6.25 10.12
CA LEU A 173 2.50 -4.89 9.57
C LEU A 173 3.97 -4.49 9.27
N PRO A 174 4.27 -3.87 8.10
CA PRO A 174 5.61 -3.41 7.77
C PRO A 174 6.19 -2.51 8.86
N ASN A 175 7.46 -2.75 9.21
CA ASN A 175 8.18 -2.06 10.30
C ASN A 175 7.49 -2.19 11.68
N GLY A 176 6.76 -3.28 11.93
CA GLY A 176 6.01 -3.47 13.17
C GLY A 176 4.85 -2.48 13.35
N GLY A 177 4.43 -1.81 12.27
CA GLY A 177 3.42 -0.77 12.31
C GLY A 177 3.91 0.61 12.75
N SER A 178 5.23 0.87 12.86
CA SER A 178 5.76 2.22 13.13
C SER A 178 6.76 2.70 12.08
N ARG A 179 6.75 4.00 11.76
CA ARG A 179 7.63 4.62 10.76
C ARG A 179 7.88 6.09 11.06
N THR A 180 9.12 6.55 10.91
CA THR A 180 9.42 8.00 10.90
C THR A 180 9.17 8.58 9.52
N ILE A 181 8.33 9.60 9.42
CA ILE A 181 8.05 10.35 8.18
C ILE A 181 8.31 11.84 8.48
N ALA A 182 9.12 12.49 7.65
CA ALA A 182 9.51 13.90 7.79
C ALA A 182 9.95 14.30 9.23
N GLY A 183 10.69 13.41 9.92
CA GLY A 183 11.20 13.64 11.28
C GLY A 183 10.18 13.44 12.42
N LYS A 184 8.96 13.00 12.13
CA LYS A 184 7.93 12.65 13.13
C LYS A 184 7.63 11.15 13.09
N SER A 185 7.36 10.55 14.24
CA SER A 185 6.95 9.14 14.31
C SER A 185 5.45 8.99 14.04
N TYR A 186 5.10 7.99 13.23
CA TYR A 186 3.74 7.61 12.87
C TYR A 186 3.53 6.12 13.12
N THR A 187 2.26 5.76 13.36
CA THR A 187 1.79 4.39 13.55
C THR A 187 0.78 4.06 12.47
N LEU A 188 0.98 2.94 11.78
CA LEU A 188 0.01 2.30 10.90
C LEU A 188 -0.82 1.32 11.72
N THR A 189 -2.13 1.54 11.75
CA THR A 189 -3.11 0.61 12.31
C THR A 189 -3.90 -0.05 11.18
N ARG A 190 -4.25 -1.32 11.36
CA ARG A 190 -5.08 -2.12 10.44
C ARG A 190 -6.10 -2.88 11.26
N SER A 191 -7.37 -2.52 11.11
CA SER A 191 -8.48 -3.34 11.58
C SER A 191 -8.98 -4.19 10.43
N ALA A 192 -9.29 -5.47 10.68
CA ALA A 192 -9.79 -6.40 9.69
C ALA A 192 -10.95 -7.21 10.26
N VAL A 193 -12.08 -7.24 9.55
CA VAL A 193 -13.35 -7.81 10.01
C VAL A 193 -13.98 -8.60 8.85
N VAL A 194 -14.42 -9.83 9.11
CA VAL A 194 -15.20 -10.61 8.13
C VAL A 194 -16.59 -9.99 8.00
N GLN A 195 -17.07 -9.78 6.77
CA GLN A 195 -18.41 -9.26 6.51
C GLN A 195 -19.46 -10.05 7.29
N ALA A 196 -20.35 -9.36 8.02
CA ALA A 196 -21.30 -10.00 8.95
C ALA A 196 -22.43 -10.81 8.29
N ALA A 197 -22.45 -10.93 6.97
CA ALA A 197 -23.46 -11.63 6.19
C ALA A 197 -22.85 -12.74 5.33
N ALA A 198 -23.62 -13.81 5.11
CA ALA A 198 -23.28 -14.83 4.12
C ALA A 198 -23.14 -14.20 2.72
N PRO A 199 -22.21 -14.66 1.87
CA PRO A 199 -21.44 -15.91 1.98
C PRO A 199 -20.13 -15.85 2.81
N PHE A 200 -19.86 -14.77 3.56
CA PHE A 200 -18.62 -14.63 4.36
C PHE A 200 -17.32 -14.76 3.52
N GLU A 201 -17.40 -14.38 2.24
CA GLU A 201 -16.29 -14.37 1.27
C GLU A 201 -15.39 -13.13 1.41
N VAL A 202 -15.92 -12.01 1.94
CA VAL A 202 -15.25 -10.70 1.98
C VAL A 202 -14.61 -10.44 3.35
N LEU A 203 -13.31 -10.14 3.34
CA LEU A 203 -12.61 -9.52 4.46
C LEU A 203 -12.57 -8.00 4.27
N GLN A 204 -13.26 -7.27 5.12
CA GLN A 204 -13.24 -5.81 5.16
C GLN A 204 -12.01 -5.35 5.94
N ILE A 205 -11.23 -4.41 5.40
CA ILE A 205 -10.01 -3.92 6.03
C ILE A 205 -10.00 -2.39 6.06
N THR A 206 -9.80 -1.83 7.25
CA THR A 206 -9.69 -0.39 7.48
C THR A 206 -8.30 -0.07 7.99
N TYR A 207 -7.57 0.74 7.23
CA TYR A 207 -6.27 1.29 7.59
C TYR A 207 -6.40 2.68 8.19
N GLY A 208 -5.55 2.98 9.17
CA GLY A 208 -5.30 4.33 9.65
C GLY A 208 -3.81 4.58 9.78
N VAL A 209 -3.32 5.71 9.29
CA VAL A 209 -2.00 6.23 9.69
C VAL A 209 -2.25 7.40 10.63
N GLN A 210 -1.78 7.28 11.86
CA GLN A 210 -1.87 8.30 12.90
C GLN A 210 -0.46 8.69 13.35
N ARG A 211 -0.27 9.90 13.89
CA ARG A 211 1.01 10.26 14.51
C ARG A 211 1.11 9.59 15.89
N ALA A 212 2.32 9.26 16.33
CA ALA A 212 2.54 8.79 17.70
C ALA A 212 2.00 9.82 18.72
N GLY A 213 1.06 9.39 19.57
CA GLY A 213 0.38 10.25 20.55
C GLY A 213 -0.89 10.95 20.07
N GLU A 214 -1.27 10.84 18.79
CA GLU A 214 -2.51 11.41 18.25
C GLU A 214 -3.54 10.29 17.96
N THR A 215 -4.83 10.55 18.21
CA THR A 215 -5.94 9.60 18.00
C THR A 215 -6.62 9.75 16.65
N THR A 216 -6.55 10.94 16.04
CA THR A 216 -7.08 11.21 14.69
C THR A 216 -6.10 10.70 13.64
N PRO A 217 -6.50 9.80 12.72
CA PRO A 217 -5.64 9.42 11.61
C PRO A 217 -5.45 10.60 10.65
N ILE A 218 -4.21 10.85 10.24
CA ILE A 218 -3.88 11.81 9.17
C ILE A 218 -4.31 11.30 7.78
N MET A 219 -4.49 9.98 7.67
CA MET A 219 -4.95 9.29 6.47
C MET A 219 -5.64 7.99 6.89
N SER A 220 -6.77 7.68 6.28
CA SER A 220 -7.44 6.39 6.39
C SER A 220 -7.76 5.82 5.01
N MET A 221 -7.88 4.49 4.92
CA MET A 221 -8.28 3.80 3.69
C MET A 221 -9.15 2.59 4.04
N TYR A 222 -10.30 2.48 3.38
CA TYR A 222 -11.13 1.29 3.39
C TYR A 222 -10.84 0.43 2.16
N THR A 223 -10.87 -0.89 2.32
CA THR A 223 -10.70 -1.84 1.21
C THR A 223 -11.34 -3.19 1.55
N GLU A 224 -11.56 -4.00 0.52
CA GLU A 224 -12.15 -5.34 0.64
C GLU A 224 -11.26 -6.35 -0.05
N VAL A 225 -11.00 -7.48 0.63
CA VAL A 225 -10.14 -8.56 0.14
C VAL A 225 -10.97 -9.84 0.06
N ILE A 226 -11.07 -10.39 -1.15
CA ILE A 226 -11.72 -11.67 -1.44
C ILE A 226 -10.61 -12.66 -1.83
N PRO A 227 -10.40 -13.77 -1.10
CA PRO A 227 -9.38 -14.76 -1.43
C PRO A 227 -9.79 -15.56 -2.69
N ASN A 228 -8.80 -16.02 -3.45
CA ASN A 228 -9.04 -16.60 -4.78
C ASN A 228 -9.96 -17.83 -4.77
N VAL A 229 -9.92 -18.62 -3.69
CA VAL A 229 -10.81 -19.78 -3.45
C VAL A 229 -12.30 -19.43 -3.31
N ALA A 230 -12.66 -18.21 -2.90
CA ALA A 230 -14.06 -17.82 -2.83
C ALA A 230 -14.72 -17.82 -4.22
N PHE A 231 -13.99 -17.40 -5.26
CA PHE A 231 -14.46 -17.43 -6.64
C PHE A 231 -14.58 -18.86 -7.23
N GLN A 232 -14.14 -19.90 -6.50
CA GLN A 232 -14.33 -21.31 -6.86
C GLN A 232 -15.63 -21.89 -6.29
N CYS A 233 -16.35 -21.15 -5.44
CA CYS A 233 -17.66 -21.55 -4.96
C CYS A 233 -18.70 -21.51 -6.07
N ALA A 234 -19.44 -22.60 -6.24
CA ALA A 234 -20.59 -22.65 -7.13
C ALA A 234 -21.69 -21.71 -6.62
N ARG A 235 -21.88 -20.58 -7.31
CA ARG A 235 -23.04 -19.71 -7.12
C ARG A 235 -24.23 -20.33 -7.85
N ASN A 236 -25.01 -21.10 -7.09
CA ASN A 236 -26.30 -21.64 -7.49
C ASN A 236 -27.37 -20.53 -7.56
#